data_AF-A0A1H5JDV1-F1
#
_entry.id   AF-A0A1H5JDV1-F1
#
_cell.length_a   1.000
_cell.length_b   1.000
_cell.length_c   1.000
_cell.angle_alpha   90.00
_cell.angle_beta   90.00
_cell.angle_gamma   90.00
#
_symmetry.space_group_name_H-M   'P 1'
#
loop_
_entity.id
_entity.type
_entity.pdbx_description
1 polymer ?
#
loop_
_entity_poly.entity_id
_entity_poly.type
_entity_poly.pdbx_seq_one_letter_code
_entity_poly.pdbx_strand_id
1 'polypeptide(L)'
;MQVQRHPKHRFCKLVLAVTAAVMITTAGTQLAVAETTPTATTSPMQCATEATPRYTKTPTGYLMVLRMGDNAFKELTKLAIAEKIPSASITGIGFGNVKFGFWNKDKKDFDAKTLNSVEMASITGSVAWKNDQPSIHMHGVAGDATFQAYGGHILDFEVTTGSMEITVIVHQRRLERGIDPCIGANVLGI
;
A
#
# COMPACT_ATOMS: atom_id res chain seq x y z
N MET A 1 -28.20 70.85 14.29
CA MET A 1 -27.64 69.55 14.69
C MET A 1 -27.14 68.84 13.44
N GLN A 2 -25.99 68.19 13.56
CA GLN A 2 -25.04 67.78 12.52
C GLN A 2 -25.65 67.01 11.31
N VAL A 3 -25.26 67.35 10.07
CA VAL A 3 -24.21 66.71 9.21
C VAL A 3 -24.63 65.27 8.85
N GLN A 4 -24.97 64.94 7.60
CA GLN A 4 -24.03 64.69 6.50
C GLN A 4 -24.64 65.05 5.13
N ARG A 5 -23.84 65.73 4.30
CA ARG A 5 -24.11 65.98 2.89
C ARG A 5 -23.17 65.14 2.02
N HIS A 6 -23.75 64.64 0.92
CA HIS A 6 -23.19 64.58 -0.44
C HIS A 6 -22.19 63.46 -0.82
N PRO A 7 -22.01 63.17 -2.14
CA PRO A 7 -23.05 62.87 -3.12
C PRO A 7 -22.64 61.75 -4.09
N LYS A 8 -23.60 61.42 -4.96
CA LYS A 8 -23.53 60.49 -6.09
C LYS A 8 -22.48 60.87 -7.14
N HIS A 9 -21.93 59.81 -7.74
CA HIS A 9 -20.99 59.74 -8.85
C HIS A 9 -21.23 60.76 -9.98
N ARG A 10 -20.14 61.39 -10.45
CA ARG A 10 -20.04 61.97 -11.79
C ARG A 10 -18.94 61.25 -12.57
N PHE A 11 -19.30 60.77 -13.74
CA PHE A 11 -18.41 60.30 -14.79
C PHE A 11 -17.44 61.41 -15.23
N CYS A 12 -16.18 61.04 -15.46
CA CYS A 12 -15.33 61.76 -16.41
C CYS A 12 -14.41 60.76 -17.11
N LYS A 13 -14.50 60.71 -18.44
CA LYS A 13 -13.60 59.96 -19.33
C LYS A 13 -12.25 60.67 -19.38
N LEU A 14 -11.15 59.91 -19.28
CA LEU A 14 -9.87 60.36 -19.82
C LEU A 14 -9.16 59.18 -20.49
N VAL A 15 -8.75 59.43 -21.73
CA VAL A 15 -8.08 58.52 -22.65
C VAL A 15 -6.60 58.90 -22.70
N LEU A 16 -5.77 57.89 -22.99
CA LEU A 16 -4.40 57.94 -23.54
C LEU A 16 -3.21 58.10 -22.56
N ALA A 17 -2.45 57.02 -22.40
CA ALA A 17 -1.12 56.88 -23.02
C ALA A 17 -0.59 55.46 -22.75
N VAL A 18 -0.49 54.63 -23.78
CA VAL A 18 0.19 53.32 -23.71
C VAL A 18 1.66 53.57 -24.07
N THR A 19 2.53 53.62 -23.07
CA THR A 19 3.98 53.53 -23.27
C THR A 19 4.36 52.06 -23.36
N ALA A 20 4.75 51.61 -24.55
CA ALA A 20 5.38 50.31 -24.74
C ALA A 20 6.82 50.35 -24.20
N ALA A 21 7.06 49.70 -23.06
CA ALA A 21 8.41 49.43 -22.58
C ALA A 21 8.96 48.20 -23.30
N VAL A 22 9.99 48.39 -24.12
CA VAL A 22 10.77 47.30 -24.71
C VAL A 22 11.66 46.71 -23.62
N MET A 23 11.31 45.53 -23.12
CA MET A 23 12.17 44.76 -22.22
C MET A 23 13.18 43.99 -23.08
N ILE A 24 14.43 44.43 -23.07
CA ILE A 24 15.55 43.69 -23.64
C ILE A 24 15.82 42.50 -22.71
N THR A 25 15.34 41.32 -23.06
CA THR A 25 15.72 40.07 -22.37
C THR A 25 17.07 39.61 -22.92
N THR A 26 18.12 39.75 -22.13
CA THR A 26 19.39 39.05 -22.38
C THR A 26 19.17 37.56 -22.15
N ALA A 27 19.18 36.77 -23.21
CA ALA A 27 19.20 35.31 -23.12
C ALA A 27 20.56 34.87 -22.55
N GLY A 28 20.61 34.66 -21.24
CA GLY A 28 21.72 33.96 -20.60
C GLY A 28 21.59 32.47 -20.89
N THR A 29 22.56 31.90 -21.59
CA THR A 29 22.69 30.46 -21.79
C THR A 29 23.01 29.80 -20.45
N GLN A 30 22.00 29.30 -19.75
CA GLN A 30 22.19 28.46 -18.58
C GLN A 30 22.61 27.06 -19.08
N LEU A 31 23.90 26.77 -18.99
CA LEU A 31 24.41 25.40 -19.18
C LEU A 31 23.81 24.53 -18.06
N ALA A 32 22.94 23.61 -18.44
CA ALA A 32 22.42 22.59 -17.53
C ALA A 32 23.58 21.69 -17.09
N VAL A 33 23.96 21.80 -15.82
CA VAL A 33 24.86 20.83 -15.19
C VAL A 33 24.03 19.58 -14.95
N ALA A 34 24.36 18.49 -15.64
CA ALA A 34 23.74 17.20 -15.42
C ALA A 34 24.07 16.74 -13.99
N GLU A 35 23.08 16.77 -13.10
CA GLU A 35 23.18 16.10 -11.81
C GLU A 35 23.20 14.60 -12.07
N THR A 36 24.38 13.99 -11.93
CA THR A 36 24.52 12.53 -11.95
C THR A 36 23.93 11.98 -10.66
N THR A 37 22.73 11.41 -10.74
CA THR A 37 22.13 10.59 -9.70
C THR A 37 23.15 9.54 -9.22
N PRO A 38 23.37 9.36 -7.91
CA PRO A 38 24.30 8.35 -7.43
C PRO A 38 23.79 6.97 -7.85
N THR A 39 24.60 6.25 -8.62
CA THR A 39 24.37 4.85 -8.95
C THR A 39 24.24 4.05 -7.65
N ALA A 40 23.05 3.51 -7.39
CA ALA A 40 22.78 2.69 -6.22
C ALA A 40 23.77 1.51 -6.20
N THR A 41 24.76 1.60 -5.32
CA THR A 41 25.76 0.55 -5.13
C THR A 41 25.10 -0.55 -4.31
N THR A 42 24.64 -1.62 -4.95
CA THR A 42 24.04 -2.75 -4.23
C THR A 42 25.13 -3.49 -3.48
N SER A 43 25.20 -3.31 -2.16
CA SER A 43 26.01 -4.18 -1.31
C SER A 43 25.57 -5.65 -1.49
N PRO A 44 26.51 -6.61 -1.41
CA PRO A 44 26.17 -8.02 -1.54
C PRO A 44 25.10 -8.40 -0.51
N MET A 45 24.07 -9.12 -0.96
CA MET A 45 22.93 -9.49 -0.12
C MET A 45 23.40 -10.47 0.97
N GLN A 46 23.35 -10.03 2.21
CA GLN A 46 23.70 -10.85 3.38
C GLN A 46 22.50 -11.71 3.80
N CYS A 47 22.75 -12.89 4.38
CA CYS A 47 21.69 -13.71 4.98
C CYS A 47 20.95 -12.87 6.04
N ALA A 48 19.65 -12.71 5.84
CA ALA A 48 18.85 -11.89 6.74
C ALA A 48 18.69 -12.60 8.09
N THR A 49 19.09 -11.94 9.18
CA THR A 49 18.86 -12.43 10.54
C THR A 49 17.44 -12.08 11.00
N GLU A 50 16.93 -12.72 12.05
CA GLU A 50 15.59 -12.44 12.59
C GLU A 50 15.41 -11.00 13.13
N ALA A 51 16.51 -10.29 13.41
CA ALA A 51 16.49 -8.99 14.08
C ALA A 51 16.19 -7.79 13.16
N THR A 52 16.35 -7.95 11.83
CA THR A 52 16.17 -6.85 10.89
C THR A 52 14.73 -6.76 10.39
N PRO A 53 14.06 -5.58 10.49
CA PRO A 53 12.74 -5.39 9.91
C PRO A 53 12.70 -5.79 8.44
N ARG A 54 11.64 -6.49 8.03
CA ARG A 54 11.46 -6.99 6.66
C ARG A 54 10.89 -5.96 5.69
N TYR A 55 10.92 -4.67 6.04
CA TYR A 55 10.24 -3.64 5.26
C TYR A 55 10.99 -2.31 5.23
N THR A 56 10.68 -1.52 4.21
CA THR A 56 11.07 -0.12 4.10
C THR A 56 9.84 0.75 3.85
N LYS A 57 9.92 2.02 4.24
CA LYS A 57 8.85 2.99 4.04
C LYS A 57 8.82 3.49 2.59
N THR A 58 7.63 3.70 2.05
CA THR A 58 7.40 4.30 0.73
C THR A 58 6.50 5.54 0.88
N PRO A 59 6.34 6.37 -0.17
CA PRO A 59 5.43 7.51 -0.11
C PRO A 59 3.97 7.14 0.18
N THR A 60 3.55 5.92 -0.18
CA THR A 60 2.16 5.45 -0.05
C THR A 60 1.96 4.42 1.05
N GLY A 61 3.02 4.02 1.76
CA GLY A 61 2.97 3.02 2.81
C GLY A 61 4.31 2.33 3.00
N TYR A 62 4.38 1.04 2.66
CA TYR A 62 5.57 0.22 2.88
C TYR A 62 5.80 -0.77 1.73
N LEU A 63 7.06 -1.14 1.52
CA LEU A 63 7.47 -2.28 0.72
C LEU A 63 8.11 -3.30 1.67
N MET A 64 7.52 -4.50 1.73
CA MET A 64 7.98 -5.59 2.56
C MET A 64 8.60 -6.69 1.69
N VAL A 65 9.74 -7.22 2.12
CA VAL A 65 10.43 -8.34 1.47
C VAL A 65 10.73 -9.39 2.51
N LEU A 66 9.94 -10.46 2.50
CA LEU A 66 10.06 -11.61 3.37
C LEU A 66 11.07 -12.60 2.82
N ARG A 67 11.70 -13.36 3.72
CA ARG A 67 12.76 -14.33 3.45
C ARG A 67 12.33 -15.72 3.92
N MET A 68 13.10 -16.74 3.52
CA MET A 68 12.90 -18.12 3.93
C MET A 68 12.64 -18.24 5.45
N GLY A 69 11.57 -18.93 5.82
CA GLY A 69 11.12 -19.11 7.21
C GLY A 69 10.20 -18.02 7.74
N ASP A 70 10.07 -16.88 7.04
CA ASP A 70 9.11 -15.85 7.42
C ASP A 70 7.68 -16.28 7.07
N ASN A 71 6.74 -15.96 7.96
CA ASN A 71 5.31 -16.17 7.76
C ASN A 71 4.63 -14.84 7.43
N ALA A 72 3.90 -14.77 6.31
CA ALA A 72 3.34 -13.50 5.83
C ALA A 72 2.32 -12.88 6.80
N PHE A 73 1.47 -13.68 7.43
CA PHE A 73 0.50 -13.18 8.41
C PHE A 73 1.22 -12.61 9.64
N LYS A 74 2.23 -13.32 10.15
CA LYS A 74 3.03 -12.89 11.30
C LYS A 74 3.74 -11.56 11.04
N GLU A 75 4.42 -11.44 9.90
CA GLU A 75 5.19 -10.23 9.56
C GLU A 75 4.29 -9.04 9.23
N LEU A 76 3.16 -9.25 8.54
CA LEU A 76 2.16 -8.20 8.32
C LEU A 76 1.52 -7.73 9.64
N THR A 77 1.27 -8.65 10.57
CA THR A 77 0.75 -8.32 11.91
C THR A 77 1.76 -7.49 12.70
N LYS A 78 3.04 -7.88 12.70
CA LYS A 78 4.12 -7.10 13.33
C LYS A 78 4.23 -5.70 12.74
N LEU A 79 4.20 -5.58 11.40
CA LEU A 79 4.21 -4.28 10.71
C LEU A 79 3.04 -3.41 11.16
N ALA A 80 1.81 -3.96 11.16
CA ALA A 80 0.61 -3.22 11.51
C ALA A 80 0.67 -2.64 12.94
N ILE A 81 1.20 -3.42 13.88
CA ILE A 81 1.38 -3.00 15.28
C ILE A 81 2.51 -1.96 15.41
N ALA A 82 3.69 -2.27 14.88
CA ALA A 82 4.88 -1.44 15.03
C ALA A 82 4.68 -0.04 14.44
N GLU A 83 4.07 0.02 13.26
CA GLU A 83 3.84 1.27 12.52
C GLU A 83 2.47 1.88 12.79
N LYS A 84 1.65 1.27 13.66
CA LYS A 84 0.29 1.71 14.02
C LYS A 84 -0.59 1.95 12.79
N ILE A 85 -0.56 1.02 11.83
CA ILE A 85 -1.30 1.12 10.56
C ILE A 85 -2.82 1.12 10.84
N PRO A 86 -3.57 2.18 10.46
CA PRO A 86 -5.02 2.22 10.68
C PRO A 86 -5.75 1.15 9.84
N SER A 87 -5.44 1.09 8.55
CA SER A 87 -5.80 0.01 7.64
C SER A 87 -4.92 0.08 6.40
N ALA A 88 -4.87 -0.98 5.59
CA ALA A 88 -4.10 -1.00 4.36
C ALA A 88 -4.68 -1.93 3.30
N SER A 89 -4.37 -1.65 2.04
CA SER A 89 -4.50 -2.61 0.93
C SER A 89 -3.14 -3.24 0.65
N ILE A 90 -3.12 -4.53 0.31
CA ILE A 90 -1.88 -5.25 0.03
C ILE A 90 -1.94 -5.99 -1.30
N THR A 91 -0.81 -6.00 -2.00
CA THR A 91 -0.55 -6.85 -3.17
C THR A 91 0.83 -7.48 -3.03
N GLY A 92 1.05 -8.66 -3.58
CA GLY A 92 2.37 -9.29 -3.52
C GLY A 92 2.54 -10.49 -4.43
N ILE A 93 3.80 -10.93 -4.55
CA ILE A 93 4.26 -12.09 -5.32
C ILE A 93 5.41 -12.77 -4.59
N GLY A 94 5.63 -14.06 -4.81
CA GLY A 94 6.74 -14.77 -4.19
C GLY A 94 6.64 -16.28 -4.26
N PHE A 95 7.46 -16.96 -3.47
CA PHE A 95 7.54 -18.42 -3.46
C PHE A 95 7.42 -19.00 -2.05
N GLY A 96 6.62 -20.05 -1.88
CA GLY A 96 6.44 -20.64 -0.56
C GLY A 96 5.44 -21.78 -0.48
N ASN A 97 5.06 -22.11 0.75
CA ASN A 97 3.97 -23.03 1.07
C ASN A 97 2.73 -22.20 1.40
N VAL A 98 1.61 -22.51 0.75
CA VAL A 98 0.33 -21.80 0.96
C VAL A 98 -0.72 -22.78 1.46
N LYS A 99 -1.48 -22.35 2.47
CA LYS A 99 -2.70 -23.03 2.91
C LYS A 99 -3.90 -22.22 2.46
N PHE A 100 -4.64 -22.71 1.46
CA PHE A 100 -5.91 -22.14 1.06
C PHE A 100 -7.06 -22.70 1.90
N GLY A 101 -8.16 -21.95 1.99
CA GLY A 101 -9.42 -22.38 2.60
C GLY A 101 -10.61 -22.04 1.70
N PHE A 102 -11.54 -22.98 1.59
CA PHE A 102 -12.86 -22.72 1.02
C PHE A 102 -13.90 -22.70 2.14
N TRP A 103 -14.64 -21.61 2.29
CA TRP A 103 -15.61 -21.49 3.38
C TRP A 103 -16.76 -22.48 3.20
N ASN A 104 -16.93 -23.37 4.18
CA ASN A 104 -18.01 -24.33 4.24
C ASN A 104 -19.07 -23.84 5.23
N LYS A 105 -20.20 -23.35 4.70
CA LYS A 105 -21.28 -22.77 5.51
C LYS A 105 -21.90 -23.77 6.49
N ASP A 106 -21.95 -25.06 6.14
CA ASP A 106 -22.64 -26.09 6.93
C ASP A 106 -21.78 -26.47 8.14
N LYS A 107 -20.46 -26.53 7.94
CA LYS A 107 -19.48 -26.73 9.01
C LYS A 107 -19.18 -25.44 9.80
N LYS A 108 -19.47 -24.27 9.22
CA LYS A 108 -19.02 -22.95 9.69
C LYS A 108 -17.49 -22.91 9.87
N ASP A 109 -16.77 -23.55 8.96
CA ASP A 109 -15.32 -23.67 8.98
C ASP A 109 -14.77 -23.74 7.54
N PHE A 110 -13.46 -23.67 7.37
CA PHE A 110 -12.80 -23.77 6.06
C PHE A 110 -12.40 -25.20 5.72
N ASP A 111 -12.80 -25.65 4.53
CA ASP A 111 -12.21 -26.82 3.89
C ASP A 111 -10.82 -26.43 3.36
N ALA A 112 -9.77 -26.80 4.11
CA ALA A 112 -8.41 -26.35 3.84
C ALA A 112 -7.65 -27.27 2.88
N LYS A 113 -6.80 -26.66 2.04
CA LYS A 113 -5.85 -27.37 1.18
C LYS A 113 -4.49 -26.69 1.23
N THR A 114 -3.44 -27.46 1.53
CA THR A 114 -2.06 -26.97 1.49
C THR A 114 -1.40 -27.33 0.17
N LEU A 115 -0.70 -26.37 -0.43
CA LEU A 115 0.19 -26.55 -1.56
C LEU A 115 1.59 -26.15 -1.12
N ASN A 116 2.57 -27.00 -1.39
CA ASN A 116 3.95 -26.78 -0.99
C ASN A 116 4.79 -26.39 -2.22
N SER A 117 5.78 -25.54 -2.02
CA SER A 117 6.75 -25.15 -3.05
C SER A 117 6.08 -24.60 -4.32
N VAL A 118 5.23 -23.59 -4.15
CA VAL A 118 4.49 -22.95 -5.24
C VAL A 118 4.91 -21.51 -5.46
N GLU A 119 4.82 -21.07 -6.71
CA GLU A 119 4.88 -19.65 -7.07
C GLU A 119 3.55 -18.98 -6.75
N MET A 120 3.57 -17.99 -5.87
CA MET A 120 2.45 -17.07 -5.65
C MET A 120 2.44 -16.02 -6.76
N ALA A 121 1.75 -16.34 -7.85
CA ALA A 121 1.55 -15.43 -8.98
C ALA A 121 0.81 -14.14 -8.57
N SER A 122 -0.03 -14.21 -7.53
CA SER A 122 -0.60 -13.02 -6.89
C SER A 122 -1.03 -13.28 -5.46
N ILE A 123 -0.87 -12.27 -4.61
CA ILE A 123 -1.65 -12.06 -3.40
C ILE A 123 -2.35 -10.71 -3.52
N THR A 124 -3.59 -10.65 -3.06
CA THR A 124 -4.35 -9.41 -2.88
C THR A 124 -5.10 -9.49 -1.57
N GLY A 125 -5.10 -8.41 -0.80
CA GLY A 125 -5.73 -8.42 0.51
C GLY A 125 -5.86 -7.07 1.18
N SER A 126 -6.20 -7.11 2.46
CA SER A 126 -6.30 -5.94 3.31
C SER A 126 -5.84 -6.20 4.73
N VAL A 127 -5.31 -5.16 5.35
CA VAL A 127 -5.04 -5.05 6.79
C VAL A 127 -6.14 -4.20 7.41
N ALA A 128 -6.79 -4.74 8.42
CA ALA A 128 -7.79 -4.05 9.24
C ALA A 128 -7.60 -4.48 10.70
N TRP A 129 -8.58 -4.21 11.55
CA TRP A 129 -8.56 -4.59 12.96
C TRP A 129 -9.80 -5.41 13.31
N LYS A 130 -9.72 -6.18 14.39
CA LYS A 130 -10.86 -6.82 15.04
C LYS A 130 -10.51 -7.03 16.51
N ASN A 131 -11.35 -6.53 17.42
CA ASN A 131 -11.12 -6.61 18.86
C ASN A 131 -9.70 -6.12 19.24
N ASP A 132 -9.30 -4.97 18.67
CA ASP A 132 -7.98 -4.35 18.87
C ASP A 132 -6.76 -5.17 18.42
N GLN A 133 -6.98 -6.25 17.66
CA GLN A 133 -5.91 -7.02 17.04
C GLN A 133 -5.90 -6.85 15.52
N PRO A 134 -4.73 -6.83 14.86
CA PRO A 134 -4.66 -6.83 13.40
C PRO A 134 -5.42 -8.00 12.79
N SER A 135 -6.21 -7.71 11.77
CA SER A 135 -7.03 -8.67 11.04
C SER A 135 -6.66 -8.62 9.55
N ILE A 136 -5.81 -9.58 9.16
CA ILE A 136 -5.33 -9.73 7.80
C ILE A 136 -6.30 -10.60 7.00
N HIS A 137 -6.71 -10.14 5.83
CA HIS A 137 -7.52 -10.92 4.90
C HIS A 137 -6.84 -10.94 3.54
N MET A 138 -6.42 -12.14 3.11
CA MET A 138 -5.73 -12.33 1.84
C MET A 138 -6.44 -13.37 0.98
N HIS A 139 -6.40 -13.13 -0.32
CA HIS A 139 -6.64 -14.10 -1.37
C HIS A 139 -5.39 -14.18 -2.24
N GLY A 140 -5.22 -15.27 -2.97
CA GLY A 140 -4.13 -15.37 -3.93
C GLY A 140 -4.32 -16.47 -4.96
N VAL A 141 -3.38 -16.48 -5.89
CA VAL A 141 -3.24 -17.48 -6.95
C VAL A 141 -1.83 -18.06 -6.86
N ALA A 142 -1.76 -19.38 -6.73
CA ALA A 142 -0.55 -20.16 -6.71
C ALA A 142 -0.41 -20.99 -8.01
N GLY A 143 0.79 -21.12 -8.53
CA GLY A 143 1.16 -22.02 -9.62
C GLY A 143 2.13 -23.09 -9.12
N ASP A 144 1.86 -24.36 -9.44
CA ASP A 144 2.80 -25.45 -9.20
C ASP A 144 3.79 -25.62 -10.36
N ALA A 145 4.68 -26.62 -10.26
CA ALA A 145 5.67 -26.92 -11.30
C ALA A 145 5.07 -27.34 -12.66
N THR A 146 3.78 -27.65 -12.72
CA THR A 146 3.05 -27.96 -13.96
C THR A 146 2.37 -26.72 -14.56
N PHE A 147 2.52 -25.56 -13.91
CA PHE A 147 1.81 -24.31 -14.21
C PHE A 147 0.30 -24.39 -14.02
N GLN A 148 -0.20 -25.41 -13.30
CA GLN A 148 -1.59 -25.44 -12.87
C GLN A 148 -1.82 -24.36 -11.83
N ALA A 149 -2.83 -23.52 -12.07
CA ALA A 149 -3.23 -22.47 -11.15
C ALA A 149 -4.22 -22.99 -10.10
N TYR A 150 -4.00 -22.60 -8.85
CA TYR A 150 -4.88 -22.81 -7.71
C TYR A 150 -5.11 -21.47 -7.02
N GLY A 151 -6.29 -21.23 -6.49
CA GLY A 151 -6.55 -19.97 -5.79
C GLY A 151 -7.63 -20.09 -4.74
N GLY A 152 -7.75 -19.05 -3.92
CA GLY A 152 -8.76 -18.98 -2.87
C GLY A 152 -8.38 -18.03 -1.75
N HIS A 153 -9.10 -18.15 -0.64
CA HIS A 153 -8.79 -17.47 0.61
C HIS A 153 -7.53 -18.09 1.22
N ILE A 154 -6.53 -17.28 1.57
CA ILE A 154 -5.30 -17.75 2.18
C ILE A 154 -5.52 -17.80 3.70
N LEU A 155 -5.34 -18.98 4.27
CA LEU A 155 -5.37 -19.22 5.72
C LEU A 155 -3.97 -19.08 6.33
N ASP A 156 -2.93 -19.44 5.57
CA ASP A 156 -1.55 -19.34 6.00
C ASP A 156 -0.58 -19.30 4.81
N PHE A 157 0.59 -18.68 4.99
CA PHE A 157 1.66 -18.65 3.99
C PHE A 157 3.05 -18.50 4.63
N GLU A 158 3.93 -19.44 4.31
CA GLU A 158 5.34 -19.47 4.73
C GLU A 158 6.26 -19.42 3.52
N VAL A 159 7.24 -18.51 3.55
CA VAL A 159 8.26 -18.42 2.50
C VAL A 159 9.26 -19.55 2.63
N THR A 160 9.54 -20.26 1.53
CA THR A 160 10.53 -21.34 1.48
C THR A 160 11.78 -20.90 0.70
N THR A 161 12.22 -21.65 -0.31
CA THR A 161 13.45 -21.36 -1.07
C THR A 161 13.24 -20.23 -2.08
N GLY A 162 13.04 -19.01 -1.57
CA GLY A 162 12.80 -17.78 -2.34
C GLY A 162 12.55 -16.56 -1.45
N SER A 163 11.71 -15.65 -1.92
CA SER A 163 11.23 -14.49 -1.17
C SER A 163 9.76 -14.23 -1.42
N MET A 164 9.20 -13.31 -0.65
CA MET A 164 7.86 -12.77 -0.89
C MET A 164 7.92 -11.24 -0.80
N GLU A 165 7.53 -10.58 -1.88
CA GLU A 165 7.52 -9.13 -2.01
C GLU A 165 6.08 -8.64 -1.88
N ILE A 166 5.83 -7.73 -0.93
CA ILE A 166 4.50 -7.24 -0.61
C ILE A 166 4.51 -5.71 -0.62
N THR A 167 3.70 -5.12 -1.48
CA THR A 167 3.39 -3.69 -1.44
C THR A 167 2.23 -3.47 -0.49
N VAL A 168 2.41 -2.55 0.46
CA VAL A 168 1.42 -2.17 1.46
C VAL A 168 1.05 -0.70 1.25
N ILE A 169 -0.19 -0.44 0.83
CA ILE A 169 -0.73 0.91 0.66
C ILE A 169 -1.57 1.24 1.89
N VAL A 170 -1.14 2.24 2.66
CA VAL A 170 -1.76 2.60 3.94
C VAL A 170 -2.90 3.59 3.74
N HIS A 171 -3.99 3.37 4.48
CA HIS A 171 -5.15 4.26 4.52
C HIS A 171 -5.24 4.99 5.86
N GLN A 172 -5.85 6.17 5.85
CA GLN A 172 -5.91 7.04 7.03
C GLN A 172 -6.96 6.60 8.07
N ARG A 173 -8.05 5.95 7.62
CA ARG A 173 -9.13 5.53 8.50
C ARG A 173 -8.80 4.17 9.11
N ARG A 174 -8.96 4.05 10.43
CA ARG A 174 -8.98 2.75 11.09
C ARG A 174 -10.26 2.03 10.72
N LEU A 175 -10.12 0.82 10.17
CA LEU A 175 -11.24 -0.03 9.78
C LEU A 175 -11.27 -1.28 10.66
N GLU A 176 -12.46 -1.66 11.07
CA GLU A 176 -12.71 -2.81 11.94
C GLU A 176 -13.52 -3.86 11.18
N ARG A 177 -13.27 -5.15 11.44
CA ARG A 177 -14.11 -6.24 10.96
C ARG A 177 -15.13 -6.62 12.02
N GLY A 178 -16.38 -6.76 11.59
CA GLY A 178 -17.48 -7.29 12.39
C GLY A 178 -18.00 -8.59 11.81
N ILE A 179 -18.70 -9.38 12.62
CA ILE A 179 -19.49 -10.51 12.10
C ILE A 179 -20.76 -9.92 11.51
N ASP A 180 -20.99 -10.16 10.22
CA ASP A 180 -22.27 -9.87 9.60
C ASP A 180 -23.30 -10.94 10.04
N PRO A 181 -24.38 -10.57 10.75
CA PRO A 181 -25.35 -11.54 11.29
C PRO A 181 -26.14 -12.26 10.19
N CYS A 182 -26.24 -11.72 8.99
CA CYS A 182 -26.96 -12.33 7.88
C CYS A 182 -26.20 -13.51 7.26
N ILE A 183 -24.85 -13.47 7.31
CA ILE A 183 -24.00 -14.48 6.66
C ILE A 183 -23.05 -15.23 7.62
N GLY A 184 -22.92 -14.76 8.86
CA GLY A 184 -22.06 -15.36 9.88
C GLY A 184 -20.56 -15.24 9.60
N ALA A 185 -20.16 -14.35 8.68
CA ALA A 185 -18.77 -14.17 8.27
C ALA A 185 -18.23 -12.80 8.71
N ASN A 186 -16.90 -12.70 8.82
CA ASN A 186 -16.25 -11.42 9.10
C ASN A 186 -16.26 -10.55 7.84
N VAL A 187 -16.84 -9.35 7.95
CA VAL A 187 -16.89 -8.36 6.87
C VAL A 187 -16.12 -7.12 7.31
N LEU A 188 -15.42 -6.50 6.37
CA LEU A 188 -14.76 -5.21 6.61
C LEU A 188 -15.83 -4.12 6.78
N GLY A 189 -15.87 -3.49 7.95
CA GLY A 189 -16.78 -2.39 8.22
C GLY A 189 -16.36 -1.13 7.48
N ILE A 190 -17.26 -0.60 6.66
CA ILE A 190 -17.13 0.69 5.97
C ILE A 190 -18.12 1.70 6.55
#